data_AF-A0A8T4EL01-F1
#
_entry.id   AF-A0A8T4EL01-F1
#
_cell.length_a   1.000
_cell.length_b   1.000
_cell.length_c   1.000
_cell.angle_alpha   90.00
_cell.angle_beta   90.00
_cell.angle_gamma   90.00
#
_symmetry.space_group_name_H-M   'P 1'
#
loop_
_entity.id
_entity.type
_entity.pdbx_description
1 polymer ?
#
loop_
_entity_poly.entity_id
_entity_poly.type
_entity_poly.pdbx_seq_one_letter_code
_entity_poly.pdbx_strand_id
1 'polypeptide(L)'
;MAEESAVEKLRSLKVFPDLPEHPNNIREHIKIFEKCKTLDDIVQVARKEHWGAGSGQFVYFHLHALLASDSAYKLKFLEEAKKDLADSGIKPEHIEEYFQSSRDPGISFSFDYSEEYDLDTRKSFYQRADQFALDKMREWLGFE
;
A
#
# COMPACT_ATOMS: atom_id res chain seq x y z
N MET A 1 21.00 11.82 -1.80
CA MET A 1 20.53 12.23 -0.45
C MET A 1 19.10 11.79 -0.18
N ALA A 2 18.17 11.82 -1.15
CA ALA A 2 16.82 11.28 -1.00
C ALA A 2 16.76 9.73 -0.99
N GLU A 3 17.49 9.06 -1.90
CA GLU A 3 17.52 7.59 -1.98
C GLU A 3 18.00 6.92 -0.68
N GLU A 4 19.11 7.40 -0.09
CA GLU A 4 19.62 6.86 1.18
C GLU A 4 18.62 7.02 2.34
N SER A 5 17.87 8.12 2.38
CA SER A 5 16.79 8.29 3.36
C SER A 5 15.64 7.29 3.15
N ALA A 6 15.26 7.03 1.89
CA ALA A 6 14.26 6.02 1.55
C ALA A 6 14.73 4.59 1.90
N VAL A 7 16.03 4.31 1.73
CA VAL A 7 16.66 3.02 2.13
C VAL A 7 16.53 2.80 3.62
N GLU A 8 16.92 3.80 4.44
CA GLU A 8 16.83 3.70 5.89
C GLU A 8 15.39 3.51 6.36
N LYS A 9 14.46 4.25 5.75
CA LYS A 9 13.01 4.13 5.99
C LYS A 9 12.51 2.71 5.71
N LEU A 10 12.67 2.17 4.51
CA LEU A 10 12.22 0.80 4.20
C LEU A 10 12.93 -0.26 5.05
N ARG A 11 14.24 -0.10 5.31
CA ARG A 11 14.99 -1.02 6.17
C ARG A 11 14.39 -1.10 7.58
N SER A 12 13.92 0.03 8.13
CA SER A 12 13.31 0.08 9.46
C SER A 12 12.04 -0.76 9.58
N LEU A 13 11.30 -0.95 8.48
CA LEU A 13 10.05 -1.72 8.45
C LEU A 13 10.29 -3.23 8.53
N LYS A 14 11.51 -3.71 8.24
CA LYS A 14 11.88 -5.14 8.20
C LYS A 14 11.00 -5.97 7.25
N VAL A 15 10.41 -5.32 6.25
CA VAL A 15 9.63 -5.94 5.19
C VAL A 15 10.57 -6.17 4.02
N PHE A 16 10.65 -7.41 3.53
CA PHE A 16 11.58 -7.81 2.45
C PHE A 16 13.03 -7.35 2.70
N PRO A 17 13.68 -7.79 3.80
CA PRO A 17 15.05 -7.37 4.11
C PRO A 17 16.04 -7.85 3.06
N ASP A 18 17.22 -7.20 3.02
CA ASP A 18 18.37 -7.71 2.27
C ASP A 18 18.81 -9.04 2.90
N LEU A 19 18.92 -10.07 2.07
CA LEU A 19 19.37 -11.41 2.45
C LEU A 19 20.67 -11.75 1.69
N PRO A 20 21.50 -12.69 2.14
CA PRO A 20 22.68 -13.11 1.39
C PRO A 20 22.37 -13.55 -0.05
N GLU A 21 21.20 -14.17 -0.27
CA GLU A 21 20.73 -14.57 -1.59
C GLU A 21 20.17 -13.40 -2.41
N HIS A 22 19.76 -12.32 -1.74
CA HIS A 22 19.15 -11.11 -2.32
C HIS A 22 19.69 -9.84 -1.64
N PRO A 23 20.97 -9.45 -1.87
CA PRO A 23 21.64 -8.43 -1.07
C PRO A 23 21.22 -6.98 -1.38
N ASN A 24 20.40 -6.77 -2.42
CA ASN A 24 19.95 -5.44 -2.86
C ASN A 24 18.42 -5.29 -2.85
N ASN A 25 17.71 -6.20 -2.17
CA ASN A 25 16.26 -6.30 -2.18
C ASN A 25 15.59 -4.96 -1.79
N ILE A 26 16.10 -4.30 -0.75
CA ILE A 26 15.57 -2.99 -0.30
C ILE A 26 15.75 -1.93 -1.39
N ARG A 27 16.92 -1.85 -2.02
CA ARG A 27 17.20 -0.86 -3.09
C ARG A 27 16.35 -1.12 -4.33
N GLU A 28 16.08 -2.38 -4.66
CA GLU A 28 15.19 -2.76 -5.76
C GLU A 28 13.75 -2.30 -5.48
N HIS A 29 13.27 -2.48 -4.25
CA HIS A 29 11.94 -2.04 -3.82
C HIS A 29 11.79 -0.52 -3.87
N ILE A 30 12.83 0.22 -3.51
CA ILE A 30 12.83 1.70 -3.63
C ILE A 30 12.66 2.12 -5.07
N LYS A 31 13.39 1.50 -6.00
CA LYS A 31 13.26 1.82 -7.44
C LYS A 31 11.86 1.57 -7.96
N ILE A 32 11.12 0.63 -7.38
CA ILE A 32 9.71 0.42 -7.70
C ILE A 32 8.88 1.59 -7.21
N PHE A 33 8.96 1.96 -5.94
CA PHE A 33 8.22 3.11 -5.42
C PHE A 33 8.60 4.43 -6.13
N GLU A 34 9.85 4.60 -6.53
CA GLU A 34 10.30 5.76 -7.29
C GLU A 34 9.65 5.80 -8.69
N LYS A 35 9.75 4.69 -9.44
CA LYS A 35 9.35 4.63 -10.86
C LYS A 35 7.87 4.37 -11.11
N CYS A 36 7.21 3.64 -10.22
CA CYS A 36 5.85 3.15 -10.43
C CYS A 36 4.85 4.09 -9.77
N LYS A 37 4.14 4.89 -10.58
CA LYS A 37 3.13 5.85 -10.10
C LYS A 37 1.77 5.21 -9.90
N THR A 38 1.55 4.07 -10.55
CA THR A 38 0.29 3.32 -10.49
C THR A 38 0.54 1.88 -10.06
N LEU A 39 -0.50 1.22 -9.57
CA LEU A 39 -0.44 -0.22 -9.28
C LEU A 39 -0.16 -1.05 -10.53
N ASP A 40 -0.65 -0.62 -11.69
CA ASP A 40 -0.39 -1.28 -12.98
C ASP A 40 1.10 -1.25 -13.34
N ASP A 41 1.80 -0.15 -13.04
CA ASP A 41 3.25 -0.06 -13.22
C ASP A 41 3.97 -1.11 -12.34
N ILE A 42 3.52 -1.27 -11.09
CA ILE A 42 4.06 -2.28 -10.18
C ILE A 42 3.80 -3.69 -10.72
N VAL A 43 2.59 -3.97 -11.24
CA VAL A 43 2.27 -5.28 -11.86
C VAL A 43 3.23 -5.59 -13.01
N GLN A 44 3.52 -4.59 -13.86
CA GLN A 44 4.44 -4.78 -14.99
C GLN A 44 5.87 -5.09 -14.54
N VAL A 45 6.35 -4.44 -13.48
CA VAL A 45 7.66 -4.73 -12.89
C VAL A 45 7.67 -6.11 -12.22
N ALA A 46 6.68 -6.42 -11.37
CA ALA A 46 6.58 -7.70 -10.66
C ALA A 46 6.53 -8.89 -11.64
N ARG A 47 5.83 -8.76 -12.77
CA ARG A 47 5.79 -9.79 -13.83
C ARG A 47 7.13 -9.99 -14.53
N LYS A 48 7.87 -8.91 -14.79
CA LYS A 48 9.20 -8.97 -15.43
C LYS A 48 10.24 -9.62 -14.51
N GLU A 49 10.15 -9.35 -13.21
CA GLU A 49 11.11 -9.82 -12.20
C GLU A 49 10.70 -11.15 -11.54
N HIS A 50 9.60 -11.78 -11.99
CA HIS A 50 9.06 -13.04 -11.44
C HIS A 50 8.77 -13.01 -9.93
N TRP A 51 8.28 -11.89 -9.42
CA TRP A 51 7.96 -11.76 -8.00
C TRP A 51 6.70 -12.55 -7.64
N GLY A 52 6.75 -13.24 -6.50
CA GLY A 52 5.64 -14.06 -5.99
C GLY A 52 4.50 -13.30 -5.33
N ALA A 53 4.63 -11.98 -5.13
CA ALA A 53 3.61 -11.13 -4.51
C ALA A 53 2.88 -10.28 -5.58
N GLY A 54 1.56 -10.16 -5.45
CA GLY A 54 0.78 -9.22 -6.26
C GLY A 54 1.12 -7.76 -5.94
N SER A 55 0.84 -6.84 -6.87
CA SER A 55 1.15 -5.40 -6.71
C SER A 55 0.50 -4.77 -5.48
N GLY A 56 -0.76 -5.08 -5.21
CA GLY A 56 -1.45 -4.65 -3.99
C GLY A 56 -0.74 -5.18 -2.75
N GLN A 57 -0.49 -6.49 -2.69
CA GLN A 57 0.21 -7.12 -1.57
C GLN A 57 1.57 -6.46 -1.31
N PHE A 58 2.35 -6.17 -2.36
CA PHE A 58 3.62 -5.45 -2.24
C PHE A 58 3.47 -4.11 -1.49
N VAL A 59 2.50 -3.28 -1.87
CA VAL A 59 2.24 -2.00 -1.21
C VAL A 59 1.78 -2.21 0.23
N TYR A 60 0.79 -3.09 0.45
CA TYR A 60 0.21 -3.34 1.77
C TYR A 60 1.20 -3.96 2.76
N PHE A 61 2.12 -4.82 2.31
CA PHE A 61 3.18 -5.34 3.17
C PHE A 61 3.97 -4.22 3.85
N HIS A 62 4.37 -3.20 3.08
CA HIS A 62 5.11 -2.06 3.60
C HIS A 62 4.20 -1.11 4.40
N LEU A 63 3.00 -0.82 3.90
CA LEU A 63 2.06 0.06 4.57
C LEU A 63 1.66 -0.47 5.95
N HIS A 64 1.29 -1.74 6.08
CA HIS A 64 0.93 -2.30 7.38
C HIS A 64 2.10 -2.27 8.38
N ALA A 65 3.33 -2.53 7.93
CA ALA A 65 4.49 -2.42 8.80
C ALA A 65 4.72 -0.97 9.26
N LEU A 66 4.50 0.01 8.38
CA LEU A 66 4.56 1.43 8.74
C LEU A 66 3.46 1.80 9.76
N LEU A 67 2.20 1.47 9.47
CA LEU A 67 1.08 1.75 10.37
C LEU A 67 1.21 1.06 11.73
N ALA A 68 1.86 -0.10 11.79
CA ALA A 68 2.13 -0.82 13.05
C ALA A 68 3.30 -0.23 13.85
N SER A 69 4.28 0.38 13.18
CA SER A 69 5.50 0.93 13.81
C SER A 69 5.38 2.41 14.18
N ASP A 70 4.47 3.16 13.53
CA ASP A 70 4.26 4.59 13.77
C ASP A 70 2.77 4.90 13.99
N SER A 71 2.37 5.01 15.26
CA SER A 71 0.98 5.30 15.63
C SER A 71 0.54 6.72 15.25
N ALA A 72 1.45 7.69 15.23
CA ALA A 72 1.12 9.07 14.85
C ALA A 72 0.87 9.15 13.34
N TYR A 73 1.72 8.49 12.54
CA TYR A 73 1.49 8.34 11.12
C TYR A 73 0.20 7.58 10.82
N LYS A 74 -0.11 6.50 11.55
CA LYS A 74 -1.35 5.75 11.37
C LYS A 74 -2.60 6.63 11.54
N LEU A 75 -2.66 7.44 12.59
CA LEU A 75 -3.80 8.32 12.84
C LEU A 75 -3.98 9.32 11.68
N LYS A 76 -2.89 10.00 11.30
CA LYS A 76 -2.90 10.95 10.17
C LYS A 76 -3.34 10.27 8.87
N PHE A 77 -2.79 9.09 8.57
CA PHE A 77 -3.11 8.32 7.38
C PHE A 77 -4.61 7.97 7.30
N LEU A 78 -5.20 7.49 8.40
CA LEU A 78 -6.61 7.10 8.42
C LEU A 78 -7.55 8.31 8.32
N GLU A 79 -7.19 9.45 8.91
CA GLU A 79 -7.95 10.70 8.74
C GLU A 79 -7.92 11.18 7.29
N GLU A 80 -6.76 11.15 6.65
CA GLU A 80 -6.61 11.51 5.24
C GLU A 80 -7.35 10.55 4.31
N ALA A 81 -7.28 9.24 4.58
CA ALA A 81 -8.00 8.23 3.81
C ALA A 81 -9.52 8.46 3.84
N LYS A 82 -10.08 8.72 5.03
CA LYS A 82 -11.51 9.02 5.19
C LYS A 82 -11.92 10.28 4.43
N LYS A 83 -11.04 11.28 4.36
CA LYS A 83 -11.29 12.51 3.60
C LYS A 83 -11.21 12.29 2.09
N ASP A 84 -10.18 11.60 1.62
CA ASP A 84 -9.92 11.37 0.20
C ASP A 84 -10.95 10.44 -0.45
N LEU A 85 -11.44 9.47 0.32
CA LEU A 85 -12.39 8.46 -0.14
C LEU A 85 -13.83 8.75 0.32
N ALA A 86 -14.11 9.96 0.84
CA ALA A 86 -15.43 10.33 1.37
C ALA A 86 -16.57 10.25 0.33
N ASP A 87 -16.24 10.44 -0.95
CA ASP A 87 -17.18 10.40 -2.07
C ASP A 87 -17.30 9.00 -2.70
N SER A 88 -16.63 7.99 -2.15
CA SER A 88 -16.66 6.61 -2.67
C SER A 88 -17.98 5.88 -2.43
N GLY A 89 -18.89 6.45 -1.62
CA GLY A 89 -20.11 5.79 -1.19
C GLY A 89 -19.89 4.75 -0.07
N ILE A 90 -18.65 4.58 0.40
CA ILE A 90 -18.32 3.71 1.54
C ILE A 90 -18.37 4.50 2.83
N LYS A 91 -18.94 3.90 3.88
CA LYS A 91 -18.99 4.51 5.21
C LYS A 91 -17.57 4.71 5.78
N PRO A 92 -17.29 5.82 6.47
CA PRO A 92 -15.96 6.12 7.00
C PRO A 92 -15.34 5.01 7.87
N GLU A 93 -16.16 4.31 8.65
CA GLU A 93 -15.75 3.15 9.45
C GLU A 93 -15.22 2.00 8.59
N HIS A 94 -15.85 1.71 7.45
CA HIS A 94 -15.44 0.60 6.57
C HIS A 94 -14.20 0.97 5.73
N ILE A 95 -14.00 2.27 5.47
CA ILE A 95 -12.74 2.79 4.91
C ILE A 95 -11.60 2.54 5.89
N GLU A 96 -11.83 2.82 7.17
CA GLU A 96 -10.83 2.63 8.22
C GLU A 96 -10.52 1.14 8.46
N GLU A 97 -11.54 0.27 8.40
CA GLU A 97 -11.38 -1.19 8.46
C GLU A 97 -10.58 -1.72 7.27
N TYR A 98 -10.82 -1.20 6.06
CA TYR A 98 -10.10 -1.59 4.85
C TYR A 98 -8.57 -1.53 5.02
N PHE A 99 -8.04 -0.37 5.43
CA PHE A 99 -6.60 -0.17 5.61
C PHE A 99 -6.01 -0.85 6.85
N GLN A 100 -6.87 -1.35 7.75
CA GLN A 100 -6.46 -2.11 8.93
C GLN A 100 -6.63 -3.62 8.76
N SER A 101 -7.32 -4.05 7.70
CA SER A 101 -7.53 -5.46 7.38
C SER A 101 -6.23 -6.14 6.95
N SER A 102 -6.29 -7.45 6.69
CA SER A 102 -5.11 -8.26 6.40
C SER A 102 -4.41 -7.86 5.09
N ARG A 103 -3.35 -8.58 4.70
CA ARG A 103 -2.47 -8.28 3.54
C ARG A 103 -3.18 -8.23 2.18
N ASP A 104 -4.46 -8.59 2.11
CA ASP A 104 -5.29 -8.54 0.90
C ASP A 104 -6.66 -7.86 1.19
N PRO A 105 -6.65 -6.53 1.40
CA PRO A 105 -7.81 -5.81 1.90
C PRO A 105 -8.96 -5.79 0.90
N GLY A 106 -8.66 -5.76 -0.41
CA GLY A 106 -9.66 -5.83 -1.49
C GLY A 106 -10.51 -7.09 -1.43
N ILE A 107 -9.88 -8.25 -1.21
CA ILE A 107 -10.59 -9.53 -1.07
C ILE A 107 -11.42 -9.56 0.21
N SER A 108 -10.81 -9.23 1.36
CA SER A 108 -11.52 -9.20 2.65
C SER A 108 -12.75 -8.29 2.60
N PHE A 109 -12.58 -7.06 2.15
CA PHE A 109 -13.67 -6.08 2.02
C PHE A 109 -14.76 -6.55 1.06
N SER A 110 -14.37 -7.19 -0.05
CA SER A 110 -15.34 -7.72 -1.01
C SER A 110 -16.20 -8.81 -0.40
N PHE A 111 -15.67 -9.65 0.49
CA PHE A 111 -16.45 -10.66 1.19
C PHE A 111 -17.30 -10.05 2.31
N ASP A 112 -16.67 -9.27 3.18
CA ASP A 112 -17.27 -8.77 4.43
C ASP A 112 -18.45 -7.83 4.17
N TYR A 113 -18.41 -7.03 3.10
CA TYR A 113 -19.46 -6.04 2.79
C TYR A 113 -20.19 -6.32 1.46
N SER A 114 -20.23 -7.60 1.06
CA SER A 114 -20.90 -8.02 -0.18
C SER A 114 -22.41 -7.74 -0.20
N GLU A 115 -23.06 -7.72 0.96
CA GLU A 115 -24.49 -7.44 1.11
C GLU A 115 -24.79 -5.94 1.25
N GLU A 116 -23.82 -5.13 1.67
CA GLU A 116 -24.02 -3.70 1.93
C GLU A 116 -23.77 -2.83 0.71
N TYR A 117 -22.79 -3.22 -0.11
CA TYR A 117 -22.35 -2.45 -1.27
C TYR A 117 -22.42 -3.32 -2.52
N ASP A 118 -22.95 -2.74 -3.60
CA ASP A 118 -22.92 -3.39 -4.90
C ASP A 118 -21.47 -3.62 -5.38
N LEU A 119 -21.31 -4.49 -6.38
CA LEU A 119 -20.00 -4.88 -6.87
C LEU A 119 -19.21 -3.69 -7.46
N ASP A 120 -19.88 -2.77 -8.15
CA ASP A 120 -19.21 -1.67 -8.84
C ASP A 120 -18.73 -0.62 -7.85
N THR A 121 -19.53 -0.33 -6.81
CA THR A 121 -19.14 0.50 -5.67
C THR A 121 -17.91 -0.07 -4.96
N ARG A 122 -17.90 -1.37 -4.64
CA ARG A 122 -16.74 -2.03 -4.01
C ARG A 122 -15.50 -1.97 -4.89
N LYS A 123 -15.64 -2.27 -6.18
CA LYS A 123 -14.54 -2.22 -7.16
C LYS A 123 -13.93 -0.83 -7.29
N SER A 124 -14.78 0.18 -7.46
CA SER A 124 -14.33 1.56 -7.55
C SER A 124 -13.61 1.99 -6.27
N PHE A 125 -14.15 1.61 -5.11
CA PHE A 125 -13.55 1.91 -3.82
C PHE A 125 -12.16 1.29 -3.66
N TYR A 126 -12.02 -0.04 -3.77
CA TYR A 126 -10.72 -0.67 -3.49
C TYR A 126 -9.64 -0.25 -4.50
N GLN A 127 -10.00 0.04 -5.76
CA GLN A 127 -9.06 0.57 -6.75
C GLN A 127 -8.49 1.94 -6.33
N ARG A 128 -9.36 2.83 -5.84
CA ARG A 128 -8.95 4.14 -5.31
C ARG A 128 -8.17 4.01 -4.01
N ALA A 129 -8.60 3.12 -3.11
CA ALA A 129 -7.94 2.89 -1.84
C ALA A 129 -6.53 2.32 -2.02
N ASP A 130 -6.34 1.39 -2.96
CA ASP A 130 -5.02 0.83 -3.28
C ASP A 130 -4.09 1.88 -3.91
N GLN A 131 -4.63 2.75 -4.77
CA GLN A 131 -3.85 3.86 -5.33
C GLN A 131 -3.48 4.87 -4.23
N PHE A 132 -4.41 5.20 -3.34
CA PHE A 132 -4.14 6.04 -2.17
C PHE A 132 -3.03 5.46 -1.28
N ALA A 133 -3.05 4.15 -1.03
CA ALA A 133 -2.00 3.46 -0.29
C ALA A 133 -0.63 3.59 -0.96
N LEU A 134 -0.57 3.43 -2.29
CA LEU A 134 0.66 3.61 -3.05
C LEU A 134 1.17 5.05 -2.94
N ASP A 135 0.31 6.04 -3.15
CA ASP A 135 0.66 7.46 -3.12
C ASP A 135 1.19 7.85 -1.73
N LYS A 136 0.56 7.38 -0.65
CA LYS A 136 1.03 7.64 0.72
C LYS A 136 2.35 6.95 1.03
N MET A 137 2.58 5.75 0.50
CA MET A 137 3.89 5.10 0.62
C MET A 137 4.97 5.88 -0.14
N ARG A 138 4.68 6.37 -1.35
CA ARG A 138 5.59 7.22 -2.12
C ARG A 138 5.90 8.52 -1.38
N GLU A 139 4.88 9.20 -0.87
CA GLU A 139 5.01 10.43 -0.06
C GLU A 139 5.89 10.18 1.16
N TRP A 140 5.62 9.11 1.92
CA TRP A 140 6.39 8.77 3.12
C TRP A 140 7.86 8.47 2.79
N LEU A 141 8.15 7.86 1.64
CA LEU A 141 9.51 7.61 1.16
C LEU A 141 10.20 8.88 0.62
N GLY A 142 9.45 9.93 0.32
CA GLY A 142 9.96 11.20 -0.21
C GLY A 142 9.98 11.27 -1.73
N PHE A 143 9.08 10.56 -2.41
CA PHE A 143 8.88 10.61 -3.86
C PHE A 143 7.64 11.42 -4.24
N GLU A 144 7.72 12.15 -5.36
CA GLU A 144 6.63 12.94 -5.98
C GLU A 144 5.86 12.14 -7.05
#